data_AF-A0A3A5KX46-F1
#
_entry.id   AF-A0A3A5KX46-F1
#
_cell.length_a   1.000
_cell.length_b   1.000
_cell.length_c   1.000
_cell.angle_alpha   90.00
_cell.angle_beta   90.00
_cell.angle_gamma   90.00
#
_symmetry.space_group_name_H-M   'P 1'
#
loop_
_entity.id
_entity.type
_entity.pdbx_description
1 polymer ?
#
loop_
_entity_poly.entity_id
_entity_poly.type
_entity_poly.pdbx_seq_one_letter_code
_entity_poly.pdbx_strand_id
1 'polypeptide(L)'
;MSVETALAQLLRMIHCRALTLAALPDDERDLHYDLIRLSCCGAAEQIGQSPDKAAVTANSVVEFTRAMVGVIEAGRGPDAGRSANLPLGDSSTVWQPGRSQ
;
A
#
# COMPACT_ATOMS: atom_id res chain seq x y z
N MET A 1 25.44 -4.44 -9.85
CA MET A 1 24.01 -4.08 -9.87
C MET A 1 23.90 -2.73 -10.57
N SER A 2 23.00 -2.57 -11.54
CA SER A 2 22.82 -1.26 -12.20
C SER A 2 22.01 -0.32 -11.32
N VAL A 3 22.13 0.99 -11.55
CA VAL A 3 21.36 2.00 -10.81
C VAL A 3 19.85 1.81 -11.02
N GLU A 4 19.45 1.48 -12.25
CA GLU A 4 18.05 1.22 -12.62
C GLU A 4 17.52 -0.02 -11.90
N THR A 5 18.34 -1.06 -11.78
CA THR A 5 17.98 -2.29 -11.06
C THR A 5 17.78 -2.01 -9.57
N ALA A 6 18.68 -1.23 -8.96
CA ALA A 6 18.58 -0.84 -7.57
C ALA A 6 17.32 0.02 -7.31
N LEU A 7 17.06 1.00 -8.19
CA LEU A 7 15.88 1.85 -8.09
C LEU A 7 14.58 1.04 -8.24
N ALA A 8 14.51 0.13 -9.20
CA ALA A 8 13.34 -0.74 -9.38
C ALA A 8 13.09 -1.62 -8.15
N GLN A 9 14.15 -2.13 -7.51
CA GLN A 9 14.03 -2.90 -6.28
C GLN A 9 13.54 -2.05 -5.11
N LEU A 10 14.07 -0.84 -4.94
CA LEU A 10 13.60 0.10 -3.92
C LEU A 10 12.12 0.43 -4.11
N LEU A 11 11.70 0.78 -5.32
CA LEU A 11 10.30 1.07 -5.63
C LEU A 11 9.40 -0.13 -5.34
N ARG A 12 9.82 -1.34 -5.71
CA ARG A 12 9.06 -2.57 -5.41
C ARG A 12 8.90 -2.79 -3.91
N MET A 13 9.97 -2.60 -3.14
CA MET A 13 9.91 -2.75 -1.67
C MET A 13 8.94 -1.76 -1.03
N ILE A 14 8.99 -0.49 -1.43
CA ILE A 14 8.10 0.53 -0.88
C ILE A 14 6.65 0.25 -1.32
N HIS A 15 6.42 -0.15 -2.57
CA HIS A 15 5.08 -0.51 -3.06
C HIS A 15 4.47 -1.70 -2.28
N CYS A 16 5.25 -2.76 -2.04
CA CYS A 16 4.78 -3.88 -1.22
C CYS A 16 4.39 -3.44 0.20
N ARG A 17 5.18 -2.54 0.81
CA ARG A 17 4.85 -1.99 2.13
C ARG A 17 3.59 -1.13 2.09
N ALA A 18 3.43 -0.30 1.06
CA ALA A 18 2.23 0.52 0.86
C ALA A 18 0.96 -0.33 0.68
N LEU A 19 1.04 -1.48 -0.01
CA LEU A 19 -0.09 -2.42 -0.12
C LEU A 19 -0.53 -2.96 1.25
N THR A 20 0.42 -3.29 2.12
CA THR A 20 0.12 -3.71 3.50
C THR A 20 -0.50 -2.58 4.30
N LEU A 21 0.05 -1.36 4.21
CA LEU A 21 -0.47 -0.20 4.94
C LEU A 21 -1.88 0.21 4.50
N ALA A 22 -2.15 0.16 3.20
CA ALA A 22 -3.47 0.45 2.64
C ALA A 22 -4.56 -0.55 3.07
N ALA A 23 -4.19 -1.67 3.72
CA ALA A 23 -5.14 -2.61 4.32
C ALA A 23 -5.45 -2.30 5.79
N LEU A 24 -4.69 -1.42 6.44
CA LEU A 24 -4.90 -1.02 7.83
C LEU A 24 -5.85 0.19 7.93
N PRO A 25 -6.57 0.37 9.05
CA PRO A 25 -7.24 1.62 9.40
C PRO A 25 -6.27 2.81 9.46
N ASP A 26 -6.74 4.02 9.19
CA ASP A 26 -5.89 5.22 9.13
C ASP A 26 -5.15 5.52 10.44
N ASP A 27 -5.82 5.32 11.57
CA ASP A 27 -5.29 5.55 12.92
C ASP A 27 -4.16 4.58 13.30
N GLU A 28 -4.13 3.40 12.69
CA GLU A 28 -3.09 2.40 12.92
C GLU A 28 -1.83 2.64 12.06
N ARG A 29 -1.94 3.41 10.96
CA ARG A 29 -0.84 3.60 10.00
C ARG A 29 0.27 4.51 10.51
N ASP A 30 -0.03 5.45 11.40
CA ASP A 30 0.93 6.45 11.88
C ASP A 30 2.16 5.82 12.54
N LEU A 31 1.95 4.78 13.36
CA LEU A 31 3.04 4.02 13.96
C LEU A 31 3.96 3.39 12.90
N HIS A 32 3.40 2.91 11.79
CA HIS A 32 4.18 2.33 10.72
C HIS A 32 4.98 3.37 9.94
N TYR A 33 4.43 4.57 9.74
CA TYR A 33 5.17 5.69 9.12
C TYR A 33 6.33 6.13 10.01
N ASP A 34 6.16 6.14 11.33
CA ASP A 34 7.25 6.43 12.26
C ASP A 34 8.35 5.37 12.22
N LEU A 35 8.00 4.08 12.12
CA LEU A 35 8.97 3.01 11.94
C LEU A 35 9.71 3.09 10.59
N ILE A 36 9.04 3.51 9.52
CA ILE A 36 9.70 3.81 8.23
C ILE A 36 10.72 4.93 8.44
N ARG A 37 10.30 6.03 9.04
CA ARG A 37 11.14 7.21 9.28
C ARG A 37 12.40 6.84 10.06
N LEU A 38 12.26 6.14 11.18
CA LEU A 38 13.39 5.72 12.02
C LEU A 38 14.37 4.83 11.25
N SER A 39 13.85 3.84 10.53
CA SER A 39 14.67 2.92 9.74
C SER A 39 15.42 3.66 8.61
N CYS A 40 14.75 4.61 7.94
CA CYS A 40 15.38 5.39 6.88
C CYS A 40 16.42 6.37 7.41
N CYS A 41 16.21 7.01 8.57
CA CYS A 41 17.23 7.84 9.21
C CYS A 41 18.49 7.01 9.48
N GLY A 42 18.34 5.86 10.14
CA GLY A 42 19.47 4.98 10.46
C GLY A 42 20.21 4.49 9.21
N ALA A 43 19.49 4.12 8.16
CA ALA A 43 20.10 3.71 6.89
C ALA A 43 20.82 4.87 6.18
N ALA A 44 20.25 6.08 6.20
CA ALA A 44 20.84 7.26 5.58
C ALA A 44 22.12 7.72 6.31
N GLU A 45 22.13 7.65 7.64
CA GLU A 45 23.33 7.92 8.45
C GLU A 45 24.43 6.88 8.19
N GLN A 46 24.07 5.60 8.06
CA GLN A 46 25.03 4.52 7.75
C GLN A 46 25.75 4.72 6.41
N ILE A 47 25.12 5.39 5.45
CA ILE A 47 25.74 5.75 4.16
C ILE A 47 26.42 7.12 4.17
N GLY A 48 26.58 7.74 5.35
CA GLY A 48 27.37 8.96 5.56
C GLY A 48 26.59 10.27 5.50
N GLN A 49 25.25 10.25 5.50
CA GLN A 49 24.49 11.49 5.66
C GLN A 49 24.60 12.02 7.10
N SER A 50 24.60 13.35 7.27
CA SER A 50 24.44 13.96 8.59
C SER A 50 23.02 13.73 9.11
N PRO A 51 22.78 13.80 10.43
CA PRO A 51 21.45 13.59 11.01
C PRO A 51 20.35 14.45 10.36
N ASP A 52 20.64 15.73 10.07
CA ASP A 52 19.68 16.62 9.42
C ASP A 52 19.34 16.17 7.99
N LYS A 53 20.34 15.74 7.21
CA LYS A 53 20.13 15.22 5.86
C LYS A 53 19.41 13.88 5.87
N ALA A 54 19.74 13.02 6.84
CA ALA A 54 19.08 11.74 7.05
C ALA A 54 17.60 11.93 7.39
N ALA A 55 17.27 12.90 8.24
CA ALA A 55 15.90 13.26 8.56
C ALA A 55 15.12 13.74 7.32
N VAL A 56 15.72 14.58 6.47
CA VAL A 56 15.11 15.02 5.20
C VAL A 56 14.86 13.83 4.26
N THR A 57 15.84 12.94 4.11
CA THR A 57 15.71 11.73 3.29
C THR A 57 14.58 10.84 3.81
N ALA A 58 14.56 10.57 5.11
CA ALA A 58 13.55 9.74 5.75
C ALA A 58 12.14 10.31 5.59
N ASN A 59 11.97 11.62 5.81
CA ASN A 59 10.68 12.29 5.60
C ASN A 59 10.20 12.16 4.15
N SER A 60 11.11 12.31 3.18
CA SER A 60 10.77 12.15 1.76
C SER A 60 10.29 10.73 1.43
N VAL A 61 10.92 9.70 2.02
CA VAL A 61 10.50 8.30 1.84
C VAL A 61 9.14 8.04 2.49
N VAL A 62 8.88 8.61 3.68
CA VAL A 62 7.58 8.50 4.34
C VAL A 62 6.48 9.15 3.52
N GLU A 63 6.68 10.38 3.05
CA GLU A 63 5.70 11.09 2.21
C GLU A 63 5.44 10.36 0.90
N PHE A 64 6.48 9.82 0.27
CA PHE A 64 6.30 8.98 -0.92
C PHE A 64 5.49 7.72 -0.62
N THR A 65 5.70 7.09 0.55
CA THR A 65 4.93 5.92 0.98
C THR A 65 3.47 6.29 1.21
N ARG A 66 3.18 7.42 1.89
CA ARG A 66 1.82 7.95 2.11
C ARG A 66 1.10 8.21 0.79
N ALA A 67 1.78 8.85 -0.16
CA ALA A 67 1.22 9.10 -1.48
C ALA A 67 0.86 7.80 -2.21
N MET A 68 1.72 6.77 -2.15
CA MET A 68 1.41 5.46 -2.74
C MET A 68 0.23 4.76 -2.06
N VAL A 69 0.09 4.86 -0.74
CA VAL A 69 -1.09 4.35 -0.02
C VAL A 69 -2.36 5.01 -0.57
N GLY A 70 -2.38 6.35 -0.66
CA GLY A 70 -3.52 7.08 -1.21
C GLY A 70 -3.86 6.68 -2.66
N VAL A 71 -2.85 6.43 -3.51
CA VAL A 71 -3.06 5.91 -4.87
C VAL A 71 -3.68 4.51 -4.86
N ILE A 72 -3.19 3.61 -4.00
CA ILE A 72 -3.71 2.25 -3.86
C ILE A 72 -5.16 2.26 -3.39
N GLU A 73 -5.50 3.13 -2.44
CA GLU A 73 -6.85 3.27 -1.91
C GLU A 73 -7.81 3.83 -2.95
N ALA A 74 -7.41 4.88 -3.66
CA ALA A 74 -8.19 5.44 -4.75
C ALA A 74 -8.47 4.39 -5.85
N GLY A 75 -7.55 3.46 -6.07
CA GLY A 75 -7.70 2.35 -7.01
C GLY A 75 -8.61 1.21 -6.57
N ARG A 76 -8.96 1.08 -5.28
CA ARG A 76 -9.80 -0.05 -4.78
C ARG A 76 -11.30 0.12 -5.04
N GLY A 77 -11.76 1.32 -5.41
CA GLY A 77 -13.18 1.60 -5.64
C GLY A 77 -14.07 1.42 -4.40
N PRO A 78 -15.34 1.84 -4.45
CA PRO A 78 -16.26 1.79 -3.30
C PRO A 78 -16.68 0.37 -2.88
N ASP A 79 -16.37 -0.67 -3.66
CA ASP A 79 -16.87 -2.04 -3.43
C ASP A 79 -16.01 -2.89 -2.48
N ALA A 80 -14.81 -2.45 -2.11
CA ALA A 80 -13.94 -3.21 -1.21
C ALA A 80 -14.53 -3.36 0.22
N GLY A 81 -15.48 -2.51 0.62
CA GLY A 81 -16.21 -2.61 1.88
C GLY A 81 -17.54 -3.38 1.81
N ARG A 82 -18.03 -3.74 0.61
CA ARG A 82 -19.37 -4.33 0.44
C ARG A 82 -19.39 -5.87 0.46
N SER A 83 -18.26 -6.52 0.15
CA SER A 83 -18.18 -7.99 0.11
C SER A 83 -18.20 -8.67 1.49
N ALA A 84 -18.09 -7.94 2.60
CA ALA A 84 -18.13 -8.53 3.94
C ALA A 84 -19.56 -8.68 4.51
N ASN A 85 -20.61 -8.19 3.84
CA ASN A 85 -21.97 -8.11 4.39
C ASN A 85 -23.11 -8.52 3.43
N LEU A 86 -22.86 -9.39 2.45
CA LEU A 86 -23.97 -10.05 1.74
C LEU A 86 -24.43 -11.27 2.55
N PRO A 87 -25.68 -11.32 3.05
CA PRO A 87 -26.23 -12.58 3.52
C PRO A 87 -26.25 -13.53 2.33
N LEU A 88 -25.88 -14.80 2.54
CA LEU A 88 -26.09 -15.87 1.57
C LEU A 88 -27.59 -15.95 1.25
N GLY A 89 -28.00 -15.16 0.26
CA GLY A 89 -29.32 -15.18 -0.34
C GLY A 89 -29.37 -16.35 -1.30
N ASP A 90 -30.23 -17.29 -0.94
CA ASP A 90 -30.55 -18.56 -1.60
C ASP A 90 -30.45 -18.51 -3.13
N SER A 91 -29.46 -19.23 -3.70
CA SER A 91 -29.37 -19.48 -5.14
C SER A 91 -30.38 -20.55 -5.53
N SER A 92 -31.63 -20.15 -5.72
CA SER A 92 -32.64 -20.97 -6.36
C SER A 92 -33.40 -20.16 -7.41
N THR A 93 -32.77 -19.93 -8.56
CA THR A 93 -33.50 -19.80 -9.82
C THR A 93 -32.62 -20.32 -10.96
N VAL A 94 -32.79 -21.62 -11.22
CA VAL A 94 -32.38 -22.29 -12.47
C VAL A 94 -32.98 -21.53 -13.65
N TRP A 95 -32.13 -21.02 -14.53
CA TRP A 95 -32.51 -20.51 -15.85
C TRP A 95 -32.64 -21.70 -16.82
N GLN A 96 -33.79 -21.84 -17.49
CA GLN A 96 -34.01 -22.84 -18.55
C GLN A 96 -34.46 -22.11 -19.83
N PRO A 97 -33.73 -22.22 -20.96
CA PRO A 97 -34.13 -21.58 -22.21
C PRO A 97 -35.11 -22.45 -23.02
N GLY A 98 -36.27 -21.84 -23.29
CA GLY A 98 -37.24 -22.00 -24.38
C GLY A 98 -37.19 -23.22 -25.31
N ARG A 99 -38.28 -24.01 -25.26
CA ARG A 99 -38.77 -24.82 -26.39
C ARG A 99 -39.33 -23.89 -27.47
N SER A 100 -38.93 -24.11 -28.72
CA SER A 100 -39.66 -23.66 -29.90
C SER A 100 -40.40 -24.86 -30.51
N GLN A 101 -41.55 -24.53 -31.10
CA GLN A 101 -42.65 -25.39 -31.55
C GLN A 101 -42.27 -26.57 -32.43
#